data_AF-A0A7K1U4C0-F1
#
_entry.id   AF-A0A7K1U4C0-F1
#
_cell.length_a   1.000
_cell.length_b   1.000
_cell.length_c   1.000
_cell.angle_alpha   90.00
_cell.angle_beta   90.00
_cell.angle_gamma   90.00
#
_symmetry.space_group_name_H-M   'P 1'
#
loop_
_entity.id
_entity.type
_entity.pdbx_description
1 polymer ?
#
loop_
_entity_poly.entity_id
_entity_poly.type
_entity_poly.pdbx_seq_one_letter_code
_entity_poly.pdbx_strand_id
1 'polypeptide(L)'
;MSLYLIPFLAALLGWLTNKITISMLFRTLAGKQQQLANQIGKLAAEQFDLSTQLTSEEKIKSMIPLVEAQMDIFLREKLPEAMPVFKMFIGDSTIQQVKKVLVAELDKIFPELISQYLDDLDLSPIISQKIAAISIPTLKKHIYSTYGGQLRLMELAAAGLGLLTGLLQFFLALQHAA
;
A
#
# COMPACT_ATOMS: atom_id res chain seq x y z
N MET A 1 26.78 38.37 -32.31
CA MET A 1 26.86 36.89 -32.32
C MET A 1 26.38 36.26 -31.02
N SER A 2 26.72 36.80 -29.84
CA SER A 2 26.46 36.17 -28.53
C SER A 2 25.01 36.27 -28.01
N LEU A 3 24.23 37.24 -28.48
CA LEU A 3 22.88 37.51 -27.97
C LEU A 3 21.85 36.42 -28.32
N TYR A 4 22.01 35.75 -29.46
CA TYR A 4 21.09 34.69 -29.91
C TYR A 4 21.18 33.40 -29.07
N LEU A 5 22.25 33.19 -28.30
CA LEU A 5 22.39 32.02 -27.44
C LEU A 5 21.60 32.10 -26.13
N ILE A 6 21.21 33.32 -25.70
CA ILE A 6 20.51 33.56 -24.42
C ILE A 6 19.22 32.74 -24.30
N PRO A 7 18.27 32.76 -25.26
CA PRO A 7 17.04 31.97 -25.17
C PRO A 7 17.28 30.46 -25.14
N PHE A 8 18.28 29.98 -25.87
CA PHE A 8 18.62 28.57 -25.89
C PHE A 8 19.24 28.10 -24.56
N LEU A 9 20.14 28.91 -23.98
CA LEU A 9 20.74 28.65 -22.68
C LEU A 9 19.67 28.69 -21.56
N ALA A 10 18.75 29.64 -21.61
CA ALA A 10 17.65 29.75 -20.64
C ALA A 10 16.70 28.53 -20.72
N ALA A 11 16.38 28.06 -21.93
CA ALA A 11 15.62 26.82 -22.13
C ALA A 11 16.34 25.59 -21.57
N LEU A 12 17.65 25.47 -21.84
CA LEU A 12 18.49 24.38 -21.35
C LEU A 12 18.58 24.39 -19.81
N LEU A 13 18.75 25.57 -19.21
CA LEU A 13 18.78 25.75 -17.75
C LEU A 13 17.43 25.41 -17.12
N GLY A 14 16.31 25.80 -17.74
CA GLY A 14 14.97 25.43 -17.27
C GLY A 14 14.74 23.92 -17.25
N TRP A 15 15.10 23.24 -18.35
CA TRP A 15 15.03 21.78 -18.43
C TRP A 15 15.93 21.09 -17.41
N LEU A 16 17.21 21.52 -17.31
CA LEU A 16 18.18 20.95 -16.39
C LEU A 16 17.75 21.14 -14.93
N THR A 17 17.27 22.33 -14.58
CA THR A 17 16.76 22.65 -13.24
C THR A 17 15.61 21.74 -12.86
N ASN A 18 14.61 21.57 -13.75
CA ASN A 18 13.48 20.69 -13.47
C ASN A 18 13.92 19.22 -13.25
N LYS A 19 14.84 18.72 -14.07
CA LYS A 19 15.40 17.38 -13.93
C LYS A 19 16.11 17.19 -12.59
N ILE A 20 16.90 18.19 -12.16
CA ILE A 20 17.59 18.17 -10.87
C ILE A 20 16.58 18.20 -9.72
N THR A 21 15.56 19.07 -9.80
CA THR A 21 14.50 19.18 -8.78
C THR A 21 13.80 17.84 -8.55
N ILE A 22 13.40 17.15 -9.61
CA ILE A 22 12.76 15.83 -9.51
C ILE A 22 13.69 14.83 -8.82
N SER A 23 14.96 14.78 -9.24
CA SER A 23 15.96 13.88 -8.62
C SER A 23 16.19 14.20 -7.14
N MET A 24 16.25 15.48 -6.79
CA MET A 24 16.44 15.95 -5.42
C MET A 24 15.24 15.60 -4.54
N LEU A 25 14.02 15.71 -5.07
CA LEU A 25 12.78 15.37 -4.37
C LEU A 25 12.84 13.91 -3.87
N PHE A 26 13.20 12.95 -4.72
CA PHE A 26 13.36 11.55 -4.31
C PHE A 26 14.43 11.34 -3.22
N ARG A 27 15.52 12.11 -3.27
CA ARG A 27 16.59 12.03 -2.25
C ARG A 27 16.13 12.61 -0.91
N THR A 28 15.40 13.72 -0.93
CA THR A 28 14.82 14.30 0.29
C THR A 28 13.74 13.40 0.90
N LEU A 29 12.95 12.74 0.05
CA LEU A 29 11.96 11.74 0.45
C LEU A 29 12.62 10.55 1.15
N ALA A 30 13.78 10.10 0.66
CA ALA A 30 14.55 9.04 1.29
C ALA A 30 14.99 9.40 2.73
N GLY A 31 15.48 10.63 2.94
CA GLY A 31 15.90 11.09 4.27
C GLY A 31 14.75 11.22 5.27
N LYS A 32 13.52 11.44 4.79
CA LYS A 32 12.31 11.55 5.62
C LYS A 32 11.40 10.34 5.53
N GLN A 33 11.87 9.23 4.95
CA GLN A 33 11.06 8.07 4.67
C GLN A 33 10.41 7.49 5.92
N GLN A 34 11.14 7.41 7.03
CA GLN A 34 10.63 6.89 8.29
C GLN A 34 9.50 7.77 8.87
N GLN A 35 9.63 9.09 8.76
CA GLN A 35 8.61 10.02 9.22
C GLN A 35 7.35 9.93 8.34
N LEU A 36 7.53 9.84 7.02
CA LEU A 36 6.45 9.65 6.06
C LEU A 36 5.75 8.30 6.26
N ALA A 37 6.49 7.22 6.50
CA ALA A 37 5.93 5.90 6.76
C ALA A 37 5.05 5.90 8.02
N ASN A 38 5.49 6.59 9.08
CA ASN A 38 4.68 6.74 10.30
C ASN A 38 3.41 7.58 10.06
N GLN A 39 3.52 8.70 9.34
CA GLN A 39 2.38 9.57 9.06
C GLN A 39 1.37 8.90 8.11
N ILE A 40 1.85 8.27 7.04
CA ILE A 40 1.00 7.52 6.11
C ILE A 40 0.42 6.30 6.79
N GLY A 41 1.19 5.58 7.62
CA GLY A 41 0.70 4.43 8.37
C GLY A 41 -0.44 4.79 9.33
N LYS A 42 -0.31 5.91 10.04
CA LYS A 42 -1.35 6.44 10.92
C LYS A 42 -2.58 6.88 10.14
N LEU A 43 -2.41 7.66 9.07
CA LEU A 43 -3.52 8.11 8.23
C LEU A 43 -4.22 6.93 7.53
N ALA A 44 -3.46 5.92 7.10
CA ALA A 44 -4.01 4.72 6.49
C ALA A 44 -4.81 3.90 7.50
N ALA A 45 -4.36 3.77 8.75
CA ALA A 45 -5.14 3.11 9.79
C ALA A 45 -6.41 3.88 10.19
N GLU A 46 -6.37 5.22 10.16
CA GLU A 46 -7.53 6.08 10.45
C GLU A 46 -8.56 6.12 9.30
N GLN A 47 -8.12 6.08 8.04
CA GLN A 47 -9.01 6.20 6.87
C GLN A 47 -9.39 4.88 6.21
N PHE A 48 -8.52 3.86 6.29
CA PHE A 48 -8.86 2.51 5.85
C PHE A 48 -9.30 1.71 7.07
N ASP A 49 -10.61 1.50 7.17
CA ASP A 49 -11.24 0.61 8.14
C ASP A 49 -10.87 -0.86 7.80
N LEU A 50 -9.60 -1.21 7.98
CA LEU A 50 -9.02 -2.49 7.57
C LEU A 50 -9.63 -3.66 8.34
N SER A 51 -10.15 -3.42 9.55
CA SER A 51 -10.98 -4.36 10.30
C SER A 51 -12.13 -4.87 9.44
N THR A 52 -12.86 -4.00 8.73
CA THR A 52 -13.99 -4.39 7.88
C THR A 52 -13.57 -5.21 6.64
N GLN A 53 -12.43 -4.87 6.02
CA GLN A 53 -11.92 -5.64 4.86
C GLN A 53 -11.28 -6.97 5.25
N LEU A 54 -10.66 -7.05 6.43
CA LEU A 54 -10.06 -8.28 6.95
C LEU A 54 -11.12 -9.24 7.53
N THR A 55 -12.22 -8.69 8.07
CA THR A 55 -13.40 -9.44 8.53
C THR A 55 -14.41 -9.67 7.40
N SER A 56 -14.02 -9.47 6.14
CA SER A 56 -14.90 -9.77 5.01
C SER A 56 -15.39 -11.22 5.11
N GLU A 57 -16.71 -11.41 5.19
CA GLU A 57 -17.39 -12.70 5.33
C GLU A 57 -16.82 -13.77 4.38
N GLU A 58 -16.39 -13.36 3.20
CA GLU A 58 -15.82 -14.21 2.16
C GLU A 58 -14.49 -14.87 2.56
N LYS A 59 -13.59 -14.14 3.22
CA LYS A 59 -12.33 -14.71 3.76
C LYS A 59 -12.58 -15.64 4.93
N ILE A 60 -13.50 -15.27 5.82
CA ILE A 60 -13.88 -16.12 6.96
C ILE A 60 -14.51 -17.43 6.44
N LYS A 61 -15.41 -17.35 5.45
CA LYS A 61 -16.03 -18.51 4.81
C LYS A 61 -15.01 -19.45 4.15
N SER A 62 -13.90 -18.92 3.64
CA SER A 62 -12.82 -19.75 3.10
C SER A 62 -12.03 -20.54 4.16
N MET A 63 -12.13 -20.17 5.44
CA MET A 63 -11.50 -20.90 6.55
C MET A 63 -12.38 -22.03 7.10
N ILE A 64 -13.71 -21.95 6.90
CA ILE A 64 -14.68 -22.99 7.31
C ILE A 64 -14.26 -24.41 6.91
N PRO A 65 -13.88 -24.70 5.64
CA PRO A 65 -13.50 -26.07 5.26
C PRO A 65 -12.23 -26.58 5.99
N LEU A 66 -11.33 -25.68 6.40
CA LEU A 66 -10.15 -26.02 7.19
C LEU A 66 -10.55 -26.38 8.64
N VAL A 67 -11.47 -25.61 9.22
CA VAL A 67 -12.04 -25.85 10.54
C VAL A 67 -12.82 -27.17 10.55
N GLU A 68 -13.62 -27.43 9.52
CA GLU A 68 -14.35 -28.69 9.35
C GLU A 68 -13.42 -29.91 9.31
N ALA A 69 -12.28 -29.81 8.62
CA ALA A 69 -11.30 -30.89 8.54
C ALA A 69 -10.64 -31.14 9.91
N GLN A 70 -10.26 -30.07 10.62
CA GLN A 70 -9.65 -30.19 11.95
C GLN A 70 -10.64 -30.72 12.99
N MET A 71 -11.92 -30.38 12.86
CA MET A 71 -12.98 -30.91 13.71
C MET A 71 -13.23 -32.41 13.47
N ASP A 72 -13.18 -32.87 12.22
CA ASP A 72 -13.34 -34.30 11.92
C ASP A 72 -12.19 -35.12 12.56
N ILE A 73 -10.96 -34.61 12.48
CA ILE A 73 -9.80 -35.19 13.17
C ILE A 73 -9.99 -35.18 14.69
N PHE A 74 -10.43 -34.07 15.27
CA PHE A 74 -10.66 -33.97 16.72
C PHE A 74 -11.74 -34.96 17.18
N LEU A 75 -12.87 -35.04 16.49
CA LEU A 75 -14.00 -35.90 16.88
C LEU A 75 -13.72 -37.39 16.66
N ARG A 76 -12.94 -37.76 15.64
CA ARG A 76 -12.63 -39.17 15.31
C ARG A 76 -11.41 -39.73 16.03
N GLU A 77 -10.41 -38.88 16.31
CA GLU A 77 -9.14 -39.34 16.89
C GLU A 77 -8.97 -38.86 18.34
N LYS A 78 -9.13 -37.55 18.59
CA LYS A 78 -8.79 -36.95 19.91
C LYS A 78 -9.88 -37.11 20.97
N LEU A 79 -11.14 -36.96 20.58
CA LEU A 79 -12.28 -37.08 21.49
C LEU A 79 -12.43 -38.51 22.06
N PRO A 80 -12.27 -39.59 21.26
CA PRO A 80 -12.33 -40.96 21.77
C PRO A 80 -11.09 -41.36 22.59
N GLU A 81 -9.95 -40.70 22.40
CA GLU A 81 -8.76 -40.83 23.25
C GLU A 81 -8.94 -40.12 24.60
N ALA A 82 -9.41 -38.87 24.59
CA ALA A 82 -9.54 -38.05 25.79
C ALA A 82 -10.75 -38.43 26.66
N MET A 83 -11.85 -38.90 26.05
CA MET A 83 -13.06 -39.28 26.76
C MET A 83 -13.60 -40.64 26.27
N PRO A 84 -13.01 -41.76 26.75
CA PRO A 84 -13.34 -43.12 26.29
C PRO A 84 -14.79 -43.53 26.53
N VAL A 85 -15.46 -42.94 27.52
CA VAL A 85 -16.87 -43.21 27.87
C VAL A 85 -17.84 -42.92 26.73
N PHE A 86 -17.50 -41.99 25.84
CA PHE A 86 -18.34 -41.64 24.70
C PHE A 86 -18.13 -42.52 23.47
N LYS A 87 -17.10 -43.40 23.44
CA LYS A 87 -16.84 -44.32 22.31
C LYS A 87 -18.02 -45.21 21.94
N MET A 88 -18.85 -45.57 22.92
CA MET A 88 -20.00 -46.47 22.71
C MET A 88 -21.29 -45.73 22.31
N PHE A 89 -21.34 -44.41 22.51
CA PHE A 89 -22.51 -43.57 22.26
C PHE A 89 -22.35 -42.60 21.08
N ILE A 90 -21.11 -42.35 20.64
CA ILE A 90 -20.79 -41.54 19.48
C ILE A 90 -20.60 -42.46 18.27
N GLY A 91 -21.69 -42.74 17.55
CA GLY A 91 -21.63 -43.33 16.21
C GLY A 91 -21.38 -42.27 15.14
N ASP A 92 -21.12 -42.68 13.89
CA ASP A 92 -20.89 -41.76 12.75
C ASP A 92 -22.01 -40.71 12.60
N SER A 93 -23.27 -41.07 12.89
CA SER A 93 -24.41 -40.15 12.84
C SER A 93 -24.34 -39.04 13.89
N THR A 94 -23.92 -39.35 15.11
CA THR A 94 -23.75 -38.38 16.20
C THR A 94 -22.56 -37.45 15.93
N ILE A 95 -21.46 -37.97 15.37
CA ILE A 95 -20.31 -37.17 14.95
C ILE A 95 -20.75 -36.11 13.92
N GLN A 96 -21.51 -36.51 12.91
CA GLN A 96 -22.01 -35.59 11.89
C GLN A 96 -22.97 -34.54 12.46
N GLN A 97 -23.82 -34.91 13.42
CA GLN A 97 -24.72 -33.97 14.08
C GLN A 97 -23.97 -32.94 14.93
N VAL A 98 -22.98 -33.40 15.72
CA VAL A 98 -22.13 -32.53 16.54
C VAL A 98 -21.29 -31.61 15.65
N LYS A 99 -20.71 -32.14 14.56
CA LYS A 99 -19.99 -31.35 13.55
C LYS A 99 -20.89 -30.25 12.98
N LYS A 100 -22.11 -30.58 12.57
CA LYS A 100 -23.03 -29.61 11.96
C LYS A 100 -23.43 -28.49 12.92
N VAL A 101 -23.72 -28.81 14.18
CA VAL A 101 -24.09 -27.80 15.20
C VAL A 101 -22.90 -26.90 15.52
N LEU A 102 -21.72 -27.48 15.72
CA LEU A 102 -20.51 -26.71 16.04
C LEU A 102 -20.08 -25.83 14.88
N VAL A 103 -20.06 -26.31 13.63
CA VAL A 103 -19.72 -25.48 12.45
C VAL A 103 -20.69 -24.31 12.32
N ALA A 104 -21.99 -24.55 12.47
CA ALA A 104 -23.00 -23.49 12.42
C ALA A 104 -22.86 -22.45 13.55
N GLU A 105 -22.34 -22.87 14.70
CA GLU A 105 -22.06 -21.95 15.82
C GLU A 105 -20.73 -21.21 15.62
N LEU A 106 -19.71 -21.88 15.07
CA LEU A 106 -18.46 -21.24 14.67
C LEU A 106 -18.69 -20.19 13.58
N ASP A 107 -19.59 -20.42 12.63
CA ASP A 107 -19.98 -19.43 11.61
C ASP A 107 -20.49 -18.12 12.19
N LYS A 108 -21.08 -18.15 13.39
CA LYS A 108 -21.58 -16.95 14.08
C LYS A 108 -20.52 -16.31 14.95
N ILE A 109 -19.75 -17.13 15.67
CA ILE A 109 -18.80 -16.65 16.68
C ILE A 109 -17.49 -16.19 16.03
N PHE A 110 -17.04 -16.83 14.95
CA PHE A 110 -15.77 -16.48 14.28
C PHE A 110 -15.74 -15.03 13.79
N PRO A 111 -16.76 -14.51 13.08
CA PRO A 111 -16.77 -13.12 12.65
C PRO A 111 -16.65 -12.15 13.82
N GLU A 112 -17.37 -12.40 14.92
CA GLU A 112 -17.40 -11.53 16.10
C GLU A 112 -16.06 -11.56 16.87
N LEU A 113 -15.44 -12.73 17.00
CA LEU A 113 -14.12 -12.86 17.61
C LEU A 113 -13.02 -12.20 16.78
N ILE A 114 -13.07 -12.36 15.46
CA ILE A 114 -12.10 -11.75 14.55
C ILE A 114 -12.27 -10.24 14.54
N SER A 115 -13.50 -9.72 14.49
CA SER A 115 -13.74 -8.27 14.56
C SER A 115 -13.24 -7.69 15.87
N GLN A 116 -13.54 -8.33 17.00
CA GLN A 116 -13.11 -7.85 18.31
C GLN A 116 -11.59 -7.86 18.46
N TYR A 117 -10.92 -8.90 17.94
CA TYR A 117 -9.45 -8.96 17.96
C TYR A 117 -8.79 -7.95 17.01
N LEU A 118 -9.42 -7.65 15.87
CA LEU A 118 -8.92 -6.66 14.91
C LEU A 118 -9.15 -5.22 15.38
N ASP A 119 -10.24 -4.96 16.13
CA ASP A 119 -10.51 -3.65 16.73
C ASP A 119 -9.50 -3.34 17.84
N ASP A 120 -9.06 -4.33 18.61
CA ASP A 120 -8.01 -4.18 19.62
C ASP A 120 -6.59 -4.16 19.02
N LEU A 121 -6.42 -4.56 17.75
CA LEU A 121 -5.12 -4.61 17.09
C LEU A 121 -4.80 -3.29 16.39
N ASP A 122 -3.88 -2.52 16.98
CA ASP A 122 -3.29 -1.35 16.33
C ASP A 122 -2.51 -1.78 15.07
N LEU A 123 -3.14 -1.68 13.89
CA LEU A 123 -2.52 -2.00 12.60
C LEU A 123 -1.52 -0.93 12.12
N SER A 124 -1.60 0.28 12.68
CA SER A 124 -0.71 1.42 12.41
C SER A 124 0.79 1.05 12.33
N PRO A 125 1.40 0.42 13.36
CA PRO A 125 2.82 0.04 13.33
C PRO A 125 3.15 -0.97 12.24
N ILE A 126 2.27 -1.94 11.97
CA ILE A 126 2.47 -2.97 10.96
C ILE A 126 2.48 -2.36 9.55
N ILE A 127 1.54 -1.46 9.29
CA ILE A 127 1.43 -0.74 8.01
C ILE A 127 2.61 0.21 7.83
N SER A 128 2.96 0.98 8.87
CA SER A 128 4.13 1.86 8.85
C SER A 128 5.40 1.08 8.53
N GLN A 129 5.61 -0.08 9.16
CA GLN A 129 6.78 -0.91 8.90
C GLN A 129 6.81 -1.45 7.46
N LYS A 130 5.65 -1.87 6.90
CA LYS A 130 5.56 -2.28 5.50
C LYS A 130 5.84 -1.14 4.52
N ILE A 131 5.39 0.07 4.82
CA ILE A 131 5.67 1.27 4.01
C ILE A 131 7.14 1.67 4.12
N ALA A 132 7.71 1.62 5.33
CA ALA A 132 9.14 1.88 5.57
C ALA A 132 10.04 0.84 4.87
N ALA A 133 9.57 -0.39 4.71
CA ALA A 133 10.28 -1.43 3.98
C ALA A 133 10.30 -1.22 2.44
N ILE A 134 9.47 -0.32 1.89
CA ILE A 134 9.48 -0.01 0.46
C ILE A 134 10.77 0.75 0.13
N SER A 135 11.61 0.18 -0.72
CA SER A 135 12.84 0.87 -1.10
C SER A 135 12.56 2.09 -2.00
N ILE A 136 13.22 3.22 -1.73
CA ILE A 136 13.15 4.43 -2.56
C ILE A 136 13.53 4.16 -4.04
N PRO A 137 14.53 3.31 -4.35
CA PRO A 137 14.81 2.90 -5.73
C PRO A 137 13.61 2.24 -6.42
N THR A 138 12.89 1.36 -5.71
CA THR A 138 11.66 0.72 -6.22
C THR A 138 10.58 1.78 -6.47
N LEU A 139 10.38 2.71 -5.53
CA LEU A 139 9.41 3.79 -5.66
C LEU A 139 9.72 4.69 -6.87
N LYS A 140 10.99 5.06 -7.05
CA LYS A 140 11.46 5.83 -8.20
C LYS A 140 11.17 5.09 -9.50
N LYS A 141 11.50 3.80 -9.58
CA LYS A 141 11.24 2.98 -10.77
C LYS A 141 9.75 2.98 -11.12
N HIS A 142 8.89 2.81 -10.12
CA HIS A 142 7.44 2.77 -10.30
C HIS A 142 6.87 4.12 -10.75
N ILE A 143 7.33 5.23 -10.15
CA ILE A 143 6.88 6.57 -10.57
C ILE A 143 7.36 6.89 -11.99
N TYR A 144 8.60 6.55 -12.35
CA TYR A 144 9.08 6.77 -13.72
C TYR A 144 8.40 5.84 -14.74
N SER A 145 8.01 4.62 -14.37
CA SER A 145 7.28 3.73 -15.29
C SER A 145 5.84 4.17 -15.51
N THR A 146 5.17 4.66 -14.47
CA THR A 146 3.75 5.03 -14.53
C THR A 146 3.54 6.48 -14.99
N TYR A 147 4.36 7.40 -14.49
CA TYR A 147 4.24 8.85 -14.74
C TYR A 147 5.38 9.42 -15.56
N GLY A 148 6.24 8.59 -16.16
CA GLY A 148 7.37 9.06 -16.98
C GLY A 148 6.95 9.99 -18.11
N GLY A 149 5.77 9.76 -18.73
CA GLY A 149 5.22 10.67 -19.74
C GLY A 149 4.85 12.05 -19.18
N GLN A 150 4.23 12.11 -18.01
CA GLN A 150 3.86 13.37 -17.36
C GLN A 150 5.09 14.13 -16.83
N LEU A 151 6.07 13.42 -16.29
CA LEU A 151 7.36 14.00 -15.90
C LEU A 151 8.09 14.62 -17.09
N ARG A 152 8.06 13.96 -18.26
CA ARG A 152 8.61 14.52 -19.50
C ARG A 152 7.84 15.75 -19.99
N LEU A 153 6.52 15.79 -19.83
CA LEU A 153 5.73 16.98 -20.14
C LEU A 153 6.12 18.15 -19.23
N MET A 154 6.35 17.91 -17.93
CA MET A 154 6.86 18.94 -17.03
C MET A 154 8.26 19.42 -17.41
N GLU A 155 9.15 18.49 -17.80
CA GLU A 155 10.47 18.84 -18.32
C GLU A 155 10.39 19.70 -19.59
N LEU A 156 9.49 19.37 -20.52
CA LEU A 156 9.29 20.12 -21.75
C LEU A 156 8.65 21.48 -21.48
N ALA A 157 7.68 21.56 -20.56
CA ALA A 157 7.06 22.80 -20.13
C ALA A 157 8.08 23.73 -19.45
N ALA A 158 8.96 23.18 -18.60
CA ALA A 158 10.06 23.94 -17.99
C ALA A 158 11.06 24.46 -19.03
N ALA A 159 11.39 23.65 -20.05
CA ALA A 159 12.19 24.11 -21.19
C ALA A 159 11.49 25.23 -21.96
N GLY A 160 10.18 25.09 -22.23
CA GLY A 160 9.37 26.09 -22.91
C GLY A 160 9.31 27.42 -22.14
N LEU A 161 9.09 27.37 -20.83
CA LEU A 161 9.15 28.55 -19.96
C LEU A 161 10.55 29.17 -19.93
N GLY A 162 11.61 28.35 -19.88
CA GLY A 162 12.99 28.81 -20.00
C GLY A 162 13.26 29.51 -21.33
N LEU A 163 12.69 29.00 -22.43
CA LEU A 163 12.80 29.62 -23.74
C LEU A 163 12.06 30.97 -23.80
N LEU A 164 10.83 31.02 -23.28
CA LEU A 164 10.04 32.26 -23.21
C LEU A 164 10.72 33.34 -22.37
N THR A 165 11.25 32.96 -21.20
CA THR A 165 12.00 33.89 -20.33
C THR A 165 13.29 34.38 -20.99
N GLY A 166 14.02 33.51 -21.68
CA GLY A 166 15.21 33.91 -22.42
C GLY A 166 14.92 34.75 -23.68
N LEU A 167 13.77 34.57 -24.33
CA LEU A 167 13.30 35.45 -25.42
C LEU A 167 12.97 36.85 -24.90
N LEU A 168 12.31 36.94 -23.73
CA LEU A 168 12.08 38.20 -23.03
C LEU A 168 13.40 38.90 -22.69
N GLN A 169 14.37 38.17 -22.15
CA GLN A 169 15.71 38.71 -21.87
C GLN A 169 16.41 39.21 -23.14
N PHE A 170 16.32 38.46 -24.24
CA PHE A 170 16.86 38.88 -25.53
C PHE A 170 16.22 40.18 -26.03
N PHE A 171 14.89 40.29 -25.96
CA PHE A 171 14.17 41.49 -26.41
C PHE A 171 14.54 42.73 -25.57
N LEU A 172 14.60 42.57 -24.25
CA LEU A 172 15.05 43.63 -23.34
C LEU A 172 16.50 44.05 -23.62
N ALA A 173 17.39 43.09 -23.86
CA ALA A 173 18.79 43.36 -24.18
C ALA A 173 18.95 44.08 -25.52
N LEU A 174 18.11 43.78 -26.51
CA LEU A 174 18.11 44.46 -27.80
C LEU A 174 17.65 45.93 -27.66
N GLN A 175 16.62 46.18 -26.84
CA GLN A 175 16.08 47.53 -26.60
C GLN A 175 17.05 48.43 -25.83
N HIS A 176 17.87 47.86 -24.93
CA HIS A 176 18.91 48.61 -24.21
C HIS A 176 20.19 48.82 -25.02
N ALA A 177 20.40 48.05 -26.09
CA ALA A 177 21.59 48.13 -26.95
C ALA A 177 21.39 49.01 -28.20
N ALA A 178 20.19 49.52 -28.43
CA ALA A 178 19.82 50.47 -29.49
C ALA A 178 19.70 51.89 -28.92
#